data_AF-A0A7S0S8X9-F1
#
_entry.id   AF-A0A7S0S8X9-F1
#
_cell.length_a   1.000
_cell.length_b   1.000
_cell.length_c   1.000
_cell.angle_alpha   90.00
_cell.angle_beta   90.00
_cell.angle_gamma   90.00
#
_symmetry.space_group_name_H-M   'P 1'
#
loop_
_entity.id
_entity.type
_entity.pdbx_description
1 polymer ?
#
loop_
_entity_poly.entity_id
_entity_poly.type
_entity_poly.pdbx_seq_one_letter_code
_entity_poly.pdbx_strand_id
1 'polypeptide(L)'
;MASKGGGSRATGTDGSDHGFRQRVDTKYQKAAAARKSLKKTLLGLVAYYPLMLAFSLVPSFAKGGGVTMHNGPVAAGALGGLVLAAAAYVHVSRPGLNGAWLRAVTKVCAVLGIINLAAGISMRIFVYEDKRMAWAAAELAASLAPVGTLPGRVYPIMVSLELLLECVGVILPGGAVALAHALAMYSAPAAAAKSQ
;
A
#
# COMPACT_ATOMS: atom_id res chain seq x y z
N MET A 1 -27.90 26.53 -1.61
CA MET A 1 -27.72 27.93 -2.04
C MET A 1 -26.29 28.11 -2.52
N ALA A 2 -26.10 28.30 -3.83
CA ALA A 2 -24.80 28.63 -4.41
C ALA A 2 -24.69 30.15 -4.53
N SER A 3 -24.16 30.81 -3.49
CA SER A 3 -23.77 32.21 -3.58
C SER A 3 -22.38 32.28 -4.23
N LYS A 4 -22.35 32.49 -5.54
CA LYS A 4 -21.22 33.16 -6.20
C LYS A 4 -21.65 34.59 -6.44
N GLY A 5 -21.24 35.48 -5.54
CA GLY A 5 -21.45 36.90 -5.69
C GLY A 5 -20.74 37.47 -6.91
N GLY A 6 -21.45 38.35 -7.60
CA GLY A 6 -20.89 39.66 -7.96
C GLY A 6 -19.97 39.75 -9.16
N GLY A 7 -20.09 38.86 -10.15
CA GLY A 7 -19.49 39.06 -11.46
C GLY A 7 -20.50 38.73 -12.53
N SER A 8 -20.94 39.74 -13.28
CA SER A 8 -21.75 39.62 -14.49
C SER A 8 -21.18 38.50 -15.38
N ARG A 9 -21.70 37.29 -15.25
CA ARG A 9 -21.46 36.21 -16.20
C ARG A 9 -22.61 36.28 -17.16
N ALA A 10 -22.32 36.70 -18.38
CA ALA A 10 -23.17 36.45 -19.53
C ALA A 10 -23.66 35.00 -19.43
N THR A 11 -24.97 34.84 -19.20
CA THR A 11 -25.68 33.58 -19.28
C THR A 11 -25.55 33.10 -20.72
N GLY A 12 -24.52 32.29 -20.97
CA GLY A 12 -24.21 31.74 -22.27
C GLY A 12 -25.32 30.81 -22.74
N THR A 13 -26.03 31.23 -23.78
CA THR A 13 -26.81 30.37 -24.67
C THR A 13 -25.92 29.71 -25.74
N ASP A 14 -24.62 30.02 -25.76
CA ASP A 14 -23.60 29.21 -26.43
C ASP A 14 -23.26 27.99 -25.56
N GLY A 15 -22.82 26.88 -26.13
CA GLY A 15 -22.56 25.62 -25.41
C GLY A 15 -21.52 25.66 -24.26
N SER A 16 -21.03 26.82 -23.82
CA SER A 16 -20.11 27.00 -22.69
C SER A 16 -20.66 26.52 -21.35
N ASP A 17 -21.96 26.68 -21.06
CA ASP A 17 -22.54 26.15 -19.81
C ASP A 17 -22.64 24.62 -19.86
N HIS A 18 -22.97 24.06 -21.03
CA HIS A 18 -23.01 22.60 -21.20
C HIS A 18 -21.61 21.98 -21.11
N GLY A 19 -20.61 22.62 -21.73
CA GLY A 19 -19.21 22.22 -21.60
C GLY A 19 -18.67 22.38 -20.17
N PHE A 20 -19.11 23.41 -19.43
CA PHE A 20 -18.73 23.58 -18.02
C PHE A 20 -19.34 22.47 -17.14
N ARG A 21 -20.64 22.17 -17.29
CA ARG A 21 -21.31 21.08 -16.57
C ARG A 21 -20.67 19.72 -16.87
N GLN A 22 -20.39 19.41 -18.14
CA GLN A 22 -19.68 18.19 -18.52
C GLN A 22 -18.28 18.07 -17.89
N ARG A 23 -17.50 19.17 -17.84
CA ARG A 23 -16.18 19.17 -17.19
C ARG A 23 -16.28 18.91 -15.68
N VAL A 24 -17.29 19.49 -15.03
CA VAL A 24 -17.55 19.28 -13.60
C VAL A 24 -17.96 17.83 -13.33
N ASP A 25 -18.91 17.28 -14.09
CA ASP A 25 -19.36 15.90 -13.97
C ASP A 25 -18.21 14.90 -14.21
N THR A 26 -17.42 15.13 -15.26
CA THR A 26 -16.24 14.29 -15.57
C THR A 26 -15.22 14.32 -14.44
N LYS A 27 -15.00 15.47 -13.79
CA LYS A 27 -14.10 15.60 -12.64
C LYS A 27 -14.60 14.77 -11.45
N TYR A 28 -15.90 14.83 -11.13
CA TYR A 28 -16.49 14.04 -10.06
C TYR A 28 -16.48 12.54 -10.36
N GLN A 29 -16.76 12.13 -11.61
CA GLN A 29 -16.64 10.74 -12.04
C GLN A 29 -15.21 10.21 -11.89
N LYS A 30 -14.20 10.99 -12.31
CA LYS A 30 -12.78 10.63 -12.14
C LYS A 30 -12.40 10.53 -10.66
N ALA A 31 -12.89 11.43 -9.81
CA ALA A 31 -12.68 11.36 -8.36
C ALA A 31 -13.31 10.10 -7.75
N ALA A 32 -14.53 9.74 -8.16
CA ALA A 32 -15.22 8.54 -7.69
C ALA A 32 -14.49 7.26 -8.14
N ALA A 33 -14.05 7.20 -9.39
CA ALA A 33 -13.26 6.09 -9.93
C ALA A 33 -11.93 5.94 -9.18
N ALA A 34 -11.17 7.04 -9.00
CA ALA A 34 -9.93 7.04 -8.25
C ALA A 34 -10.14 6.60 -6.79
N ARG A 35 -11.21 7.06 -6.14
CA ARG A 35 -11.57 6.64 -4.78
C ARG A 35 -11.86 5.14 -4.71
N LYS A 36 -12.63 4.60 -5.65
CA LYS A 36 -12.98 3.17 -5.71
C LYS A 36 -11.72 2.32 -5.92
N SER A 37 -10.86 2.70 -6.86
CA SER A 37 -9.59 2.00 -7.11
C SER A 37 -8.66 2.08 -5.91
N LEU A 38 -8.52 3.27 -5.29
CA LEU A 38 -7.70 3.45 -4.10
C LEU A 38 -8.17 2.57 -2.94
N LYS A 39 -9.49 2.47 -2.72
CA LYS A 39 -10.05 1.57 -1.71
C LYS A 39 -9.67 0.11 -1.96
N LYS A 40 -9.73 -0.35 -3.20
CA LYS A 40 -9.32 -1.72 -3.57
C LYS A 40 -7.83 -1.94 -3.31
N THR A 41 -6.98 -0.99 -3.70
CA THR A 41 -5.54 -1.06 -3.45
C THR A 41 -5.21 -1.06 -1.96
N LEU A 42 -5.85 -0.19 -1.18
CA LEU A 42 -5.70 -0.14 0.28
C LEU A 42 -6.20 -1.42 0.96
N LEU A 43 -7.29 -2.01 0.48
CA LEU A 43 -7.75 -3.32 0.95
C LEU A 43 -6.71 -4.42 0.66
N GLY A 44 -6.09 -4.38 -0.53
CA GLY A 44 -4.96 -5.24 -0.86
C GLY A 44 -3.80 -5.08 0.13
N LEU A 45 -3.47 -3.85 0.54
CA LEU A 45 -2.45 -3.59 1.58
C LEU A 45 -2.84 -4.13 2.94
N VAL A 46 -4.11 -3.96 3.34
CA VAL A 46 -4.65 -4.50 4.60
C VAL A 46 -4.58 -6.04 4.62
N ALA A 47 -4.70 -6.71 3.48
CA ALA A 47 -4.49 -8.16 3.37
C ALA A 47 -3.01 -8.56 3.29
N TYR A 48 -2.19 -7.75 2.60
CA TYR A 48 -0.76 -7.99 2.41
C TYR A 48 0.03 -7.94 3.72
N TYR A 49 -0.15 -6.91 4.54
CA TYR A 49 0.68 -6.73 5.73
C TYR A 49 0.54 -7.86 6.77
N PRO A 50 -0.65 -8.43 7.04
CA PRO A 50 -0.78 -9.65 7.84
C PRO A 50 -0.04 -10.85 7.26
N LEU A 51 -0.02 -11.03 5.93
CA LEU A 51 0.73 -12.10 5.29
C LEU A 51 2.24 -11.90 5.47
N MET A 52 2.73 -10.66 5.33
CA MET A 52 4.14 -10.32 5.57
C MET A 52 4.53 -10.51 7.05
N LEU A 53 3.65 -10.12 7.98
CA LEU A 53 3.82 -10.37 9.42
C LEU A 53 3.88 -11.87 9.71
N ALA A 54 2.96 -12.64 9.13
CA ALA A 54 2.94 -14.09 9.32
C ALA A 54 4.23 -14.72 8.78
N PHE A 55 4.65 -14.35 7.57
CA PHE A 55 5.88 -14.88 6.96
C PHE A 55 7.14 -14.56 7.79
N SER A 56 7.23 -13.35 8.36
CA SER A 56 8.39 -12.93 9.16
C SER A 56 8.42 -13.52 10.57
N LEU A 57 7.27 -13.71 11.22
CA LEU A 57 7.20 -14.11 12.63
C LEU A 57 6.85 -15.58 12.85
N VAL A 58 5.87 -16.13 12.12
CA VAL A 58 5.32 -17.47 12.37
C VAL A 58 6.40 -18.56 12.37
N PRO A 59 7.32 -18.61 11.39
CA PRO A 59 8.37 -19.63 11.42
C PRO A 59 9.26 -19.59 12.65
N SER A 60 9.57 -18.39 13.15
CA SER A 60 10.42 -18.22 14.33
C SER A 60 9.69 -18.62 15.61
N PHE A 61 8.45 -18.16 15.79
CA PHE A 61 7.65 -18.49 16.98
C PHE A 61 7.24 -19.96 17.02
N ALA A 62 6.90 -20.57 15.87
CA ALA A 62 6.53 -21.99 15.81
C ALA A 62 7.66 -22.93 16.26
N LYS A 63 8.91 -22.46 16.17
CA LYS A 63 10.11 -23.18 16.61
C LYS A 63 10.54 -22.83 18.04
N GLY A 64 9.71 -22.11 18.80
CA GLY A 64 10.03 -21.65 20.16
C GLY A 64 11.00 -20.47 20.20
N GLY A 65 11.29 -19.85 19.05
CA GLY A 65 12.04 -18.61 18.96
C GLY A 65 11.17 -17.38 19.22
N GLY A 66 11.65 -16.22 18.77
CA GLY A 66 10.94 -14.95 18.94
C GLY A 66 11.37 -13.90 17.92
N VAL A 67 11.30 -12.64 18.32
CA VAL A 67 11.77 -11.55 17.47
C VAL A 67 13.29 -11.52 17.48
N THR A 68 13.89 -11.55 16.29
CA THR A 68 15.33 -11.55 16.03
C THR A 68 15.73 -10.29 15.26
N MET A 69 17.03 -10.05 15.11
CA MET A 69 17.54 -8.94 14.30
C MET A 69 17.19 -9.05 12.80
N HIS A 70 16.82 -10.23 12.32
CA HIS A 70 16.58 -10.50 10.90
C HIS A 70 15.10 -10.43 10.51
N ASN A 71 14.18 -10.71 11.43
CA ASN A 71 12.73 -10.61 11.20
C ASN A 71 12.06 -9.43 11.91
N GLY A 72 12.67 -8.89 12.97
CA GLY A 72 12.10 -7.79 13.76
C GLY A 72 11.83 -6.52 12.96
N PRO A 73 12.81 -5.98 12.20
CA PRO A 73 12.60 -4.78 11.39
C PRO A 73 11.49 -4.95 10.34
N VAL A 74 11.43 -6.12 9.71
CA VAL A 74 10.41 -6.48 8.72
C VAL A 74 9.03 -6.55 9.36
N ALA A 75 8.92 -7.22 10.51
CA ALA A 75 7.68 -7.32 11.25
C ALA A 75 7.18 -5.96 11.76
N ALA A 76 8.08 -5.13 12.30
CA ALA A 76 7.75 -3.77 12.73
C ALA A 76 7.26 -2.90 11.55
N GLY A 77 7.94 -2.98 10.41
CA GLY A 77 7.53 -2.31 9.18
C GLY A 77 6.17 -2.77 8.68
N ALA A 78 5.90 -4.08 8.72
CA ALA A 78 4.63 -4.65 8.30
C ALA A 78 3.48 -4.27 9.26
N LEU A 79 3.71 -4.25 10.57
CA LEU A 79 2.72 -3.79 11.54
C LEU A 79 2.41 -2.29 11.37
N GLY A 80 3.45 -1.45 11.26
CA GLY A 80 3.28 -0.02 11.00
C GLY A 80 2.54 0.23 9.69
N GLY A 81 2.91 -0.49 8.64
CA GLY A 81 2.23 -0.46 7.35
C GLY A 81 0.75 -0.86 7.43
N LEU A 82 0.41 -1.90 8.20
CA LEU A 82 -0.97 -2.32 8.42
C LEU A 82 -1.81 -1.21 9.06
N VAL A 83 -1.30 -0.60 10.13
CA VAL A 83 -1.98 0.49 10.83
C VAL A 83 -2.20 1.67 9.90
N LEU A 84 -1.19 2.06 9.12
CA LEU A 84 -1.28 3.15 8.15
C LEU A 84 -2.25 2.84 7.01
N ALA A 85 -2.23 1.62 6.46
CA ALA A 85 -3.14 1.19 5.39
C ALA A 85 -4.59 1.15 5.88
N ALA A 86 -4.84 0.62 7.08
CA ALA A 86 -6.16 0.61 7.70
C ALA A 86 -6.67 2.02 7.98
N ALA A 87 -5.82 2.90 8.53
CA ALA A 87 -6.17 4.30 8.76
C ALA A 87 -6.51 5.02 7.45
N ALA A 88 -5.72 4.82 6.40
CA ALA A 88 -5.99 5.37 5.07
C ALA A 88 -7.30 4.83 4.48
N TYR A 89 -7.58 3.53 4.63
CA TYR A 89 -8.83 2.92 4.17
C TYR A 89 -10.06 3.53 4.85
N VAL A 90 -10.00 3.67 6.17
CA VAL A 90 -11.06 4.31 6.97
C VAL A 90 -11.24 5.77 6.55
N HIS A 91 -10.15 6.51 6.36
CA HIS A 91 -10.18 7.91 5.95
C HIS A 91 -10.83 8.10 4.57
N VAL A 92 -10.45 7.30 3.57
CA VAL A 92 -11.02 7.35 2.22
C VAL A 92 -12.50 6.92 2.19
N SER A 93 -12.96 6.20 3.22
CA SER A 93 -14.35 5.78 3.38
C SER A 93 -15.27 6.85 3.94
N ARG A 94 -14.72 7.91 4.55
CA ARG A 94 -15.51 8.97 5.18
C ARG A 94 -15.79 10.14 4.22
N PRO A 95 -16.86 10.93 4.45
CA PRO A 95 -17.22 12.07 3.61
C PRO A 95 -16.25 13.28 3.68
N GLY A 96 -15.25 13.28 4.57
CA GLY A 96 -14.22 14.33 4.65
C GLY A 96 -12.85 13.83 4.19
N LEU A 97 -12.40 14.25 3.01
CA LEU A 97 -11.10 13.83 2.46
C LEU A 97 -10.02 14.87 2.76
N ASN A 98 -9.10 14.54 3.66
CA ASN A 98 -7.82 15.23 3.76
C ASN A 98 -6.83 14.63 2.75
N GLY A 99 -6.69 15.25 1.58
CA GLY A 99 -5.81 14.78 0.51
C GLY A 99 -4.31 14.94 0.81
N ALA A 100 -3.91 15.92 1.63
CA ALA A 100 -2.51 16.10 2.01
C ALA A 100 -2.03 14.96 2.92
N TRP A 101 -2.81 14.67 3.97
CA TRP A 101 -2.56 13.55 4.87
C TRP A 101 -2.56 12.21 4.13
N LEU A 102 -3.53 11.98 3.24
CA LEU A 102 -3.62 10.72 2.47
C LEU A 102 -2.39 10.51 1.57
N ARG A 103 -1.89 11.58 0.92
CA ARG A 103 -0.66 11.52 0.13
C ARG A 103 0.57 11.25 1.01
N ALA A 104 0.65 11.86 2.19
CA ALA A 104 1.75 11.61 3.12
C ALA A 104 1.77 10.15 3.58
N VAL A 105 0.63 9.62 4.04
CA VAL A 105 0.50 8.23 4.53
C VAL A 105 0.82 7.21 3.45
N THR A 106 0.29 7.38 2.24
CA THR A 106 0.58 6.45 1.13
C THR A 106 2.04 6.49 0.70
N LYS A 107 2.70 7.66 0.74
CA LYS A 107 4.14 7.78 0.50
C LYS A 107 4.95 7.07 1.57
N VAL A 108 4.59 7.20 2.85
CA VAL A 108 5.25 6.46 3.94
C VAL A 108 5.14 4.96 3.71
N CYS A 109 3.95 4.45 3.33
CA CYS A 109 3.78 3.03 3.00
C CYS A 109 4.68 2.59 1.82
N ALA A 110 4.85 3.44 0.80
CA ALA A 110 5.72 3.16 -0.33
C ALA A 110 7.20 3.15 0.04
N VAL A 111 7.64 4.08 0.89
CA VAL A 111 9.01 4.10 1.43
C VAL A 111 9.27 2.85 2.28
N LEU A 112 8.32 2.45 3.14
CA LEU A 112 8.43 1.20 3.90
C LEU A 112 8.57 -0.02 2.99
N GLY A 113 7.80 -0.07 1.90
CA GLY A 113 7.91 -1.12 0.88
C GLY A 113 9.29 -1.20 0.24
N ILE A 114 9.85 -0.06 -0.17
CA ILE A 114 11.19 0.03 -0.75
C ILE A 114 12.27 -0.39 0.26
N ILE A 115 12.17 0.09 1.50
CA ILE A 115 13.10 -0.31 2.58
C ILE A 115 13.03 -1.82 2.80
N ASN A 116 11.83 -2.40 2.81
CA ASN A 116 11.65 -3.84 3.00
C ASN A 116 12.28 -4.65 1.86
N LEU A 117 12.09 -4.24 0.60
CA LEU A 117 12.75 -4.88 -0.55
C LEU A 117 14.28 -4.74 -0.48
N ALA A 118 14.79 -3.55 -0.17
CA ALA A 118 16.22 -3.32 -0.04
C ALA A 118 16.84 -4.14 1.10
N ALA A 119 16.13 -4.27 2.23
CA ALA A 119 16.53 -5.12 3.34
C ALA A 119 16.55 -6.60 2.93
N GLY A 120 15.50 -7.08 2.24
CA GLY A 120 15.44 -8.44 1.70
C GLY A 120 16.60 -8.77 0.75
N ILE A 121 16.89 -7.88 -0.20
CA ILE A 121 18.05 -8.02 -1.11
C ILE A 121 19.36 -8.03 -0.31
N SER A 122 19.53 -7.12 0.65
CA SER A 122 20.73 -7.05 1.49
C SER A 122 20.92 -8.32 2.31
N MET A 123 19.85 -8.87 2.88
CA MET A 123 19.87 -10.16 3.59
C MET A 123 20.33 -11.30 2.69
N ARG A 124 19.96 -11.29 1.41
CA ARG A 124 20.40 -12.33 0.45
C ARG A 124 21.88 -12.23 0.06
N ILE A 125 22.49 -11.05 0.18
CA ILE A 125 23.89 -10.83 -0.16
C ILE A 125 24.81 -11.02 1.06
N PHE A 126 24.40 -10.48 2.21
CA PHE A 126 25.29 -10.32 3.37
C PHE A 126 25.01 -11.27 4.54
N VAL A 127 23.87 -11.96 4.56
CA VAL A 127 23.49 -12.83 5.68
C VAL A 127 23.54 -14.29 5.25
N TYR A 128 24.13 -15.13 6.12
CA TYR A 128 24.16 -16.58 5.93
C TYR A 128 22.75 -17.16 5.77
N GLU A 129 22.64 -18.17 4.92
CA GLU A 129 21.35 -18.76 4.50
C GLU A 129 20.49 -19.22 5.69
N ASP A 130 21.11 -19.88 6.67
CA ASP A 130 20.49 -20.40 7.88
C ASP A 130 19.83 -19.33 8.78
N LYS A 131 20.24 -18.07 8.62
CA LYS A 131 19.72 -16.94 9.41
C LYS A 131 18.63 -16.14 8.69
N ARG A 132 18.26 -16.51 7.46
CA ARG A 132 17.26 -15.80 6.66
C ARG A 132 15.84 -16.22 7.03
N MET A 133 14.87 -15.32 6.83
CA MET A 133 13.45 -15.61 7.08
C MET A 133 12.95 -16.74 6.18
N ALA A 134 13.34 -16.75 4.90
CA ALA A 134 13.01 -17.83 3.97
C ALA A 134 13.52 -19.20 4.43
N TRP A 135 14.68 -19.27 5.10
CA TRP A 135 15.18 -20.53 5.65
C TRP A 135 14.34 -21.00 6.83
N ALA A 136 14.07 -20.12 7.80
CA ALA A 136 13.18 -20.45 8.92
C ALA A 136 11.81 -20.93 8.42
N ALA A 137 11.25 -20.27 7.40
CA ALA A 137 10.02 -20.67 6.74
C ALA A 137 10.12 -22.04 6.06
N ALA A 138 11.25 -22.33 5.40
CA ALA A 138 11.51 -23.62 4.77
C ALA A 138 11.62 -24.75 5.80
N GLU A 139 12.24 -24.50 6.94
CA GLU A 139 12.34 -25.47 8.01
C GLU A 139 10.97 -25.76 8.65
N LEU A 140 10.14 -24.73 8.86
CA LEU A 140 8.76 -24.92 9.32
C LEU A 140 7.92 -25.68 8.27
N ALA A 141 8.02 -25.31 6.99
CA ALA A 141 7.29 -25.98 5.93
C ALA A 141 7.71 -27.45 5.80
N ALA A 142 9.01 -27.74 5.91
CA ALA A 142 9.54 -29.10 5.89
C ALA A 142 9.06 -29.93 7.10
N SER A 143 8.92 -29.33 8.29
CA SER A 143 8.38 -30.04 9.46
C SER A 143 6.89 -30.37 9.35
N LEU A 144 6.17 -29.69 8.46
CA LEU A 144 4.75 -29.94 8.17
C LEU A 144 4.54 -30.83 6.93
N ALA A 145 5.62 -31.13 6.20
CA ALA A 145 5.62 -31.98 5.01
C ALA A 145 5.81 -33.46 5.39
N PRO A 146 5.65 -34.41 4.44
CA PRO A 146 5.89 -35.82 4.69
C PRO A 146 7.26 -36.10 5.32
N VAL A 147 7.31 -37.12 6.18
CA VAL A 147 8.50 -37.54 6.92
C VAL A 147 9.70 -37.66 5.97
N GLY A 148 10.82 -37.02 6.34
CA GLY A 148 12.06 -37.02 5.55
C GLY A 148 12.20 -35.87 4.54
N THR A 149 11.25 -34.94 4.49
CA THR A 149 11.42 -33.71 3.69
C THR A 149 12.49 -32.81 4.31
N LEU A 150 13.56 -32.56 3.57
CA LEU A 150 14.65 -31.66 4.00
C LEU A 150 14.29 -30.18 3.70
N PRO A 151 14.60 -29.24 4.61
CA PRO A 151 14.35 -27.81 4.40
C PRO A 151 14.91 -27.27 3.08
N GLY A 152 16.11 -27.72 2.68
CA GLY A 152 16.74 -27.31 1.43
C GLY A 152 15.94 -27.64 0.16
N ARG A 153 15.01 -28.62 0.20
CA ARG A 153 14.11 -28.90 -0.94
C ARG A 153 12.97 -27.89 -1.05
N VAL A 154 12.53 -27.32 0.07
CA VAL A 154 11.44 -26.34 0.14
C VAL A 154 11.96 -24.90 0.02
N TYR A 155 13.22 -24.68 0.39
CA TYR A 155 13.86 -23.38 0.44
C TYR A 155 13.71 -22.53 -0.84
N PRO A 156 13.92 -23.04 -2.08
CA PRO A 156 13.76 -22.25 -3.29
C PRO A 156 12.35 -21.64 -3.45
N ILE A 157 11.31 -22.37 -3.02
CA ILE A 157 9.93 -21.90 -3.06
C ILE A 157 9.72 -20.82 -1.99
N MET A 158 10.28 -20.98 -0.79
CA MET A 158 10.18 -19.99 0.28
C MET A 158 10.91 -18.69 -0.08
N VAL A 159 12.06 -18.76 -0.74
CA VAL A 159 12.75 -17.58 -1.29
C VAL A 159 11.90 -16.89 -2.35
N SER A 160 11.25 -17.66 -3.23
CA SER A 160 10.35 -17.12 -4.25
C SER A 160 9.13 -16.42 -3.63
N LEU A 161 8.57 -16.99 -2.57
CA LEU A 161 7.46 -16.41 -1.83
C LEU A 161 7.87 -15.13 -1.09
N GLU A 162 9.04 -15.13 -0.44
CA GLU A 162 9.62 -13.95 0.20
C GLU A 162 9.81 -12.81 -0.82
N LEU A 163 10.42 -13.10 -1.98
CA LEU A 163 10.62 -12.12 -3.05
C LEU A 163 9.27 -11.61 -3.62
N LEU A 164 8.29 -12.50 -3.79
CA LEU A 164 6.95 -12.10 -4.22
C LEU A 164 6.32 -11.13 -3.22
N LEU A 165 6.40 -11.42 -1.93
CA LEU A 165 5.90 -10.54 -0.88
C LEU A 165 6.63 -9.18 -0.88
N GLU A 166 7.93 -9.15 -1.13
CA GLU A 166 8.68 -7.90 -1.27
C GLU A 166 8.25 -7.08 -2.49
N CYS A 167 8.09 -7.73 -3.65
CA CYS A 167 7.61 -7.08 -4.88
C CYS A 167 6.19 -6.51 -4.71
N VAL A 168 5.28 -7.29 -4.13
CA VAL A 168 3.91 -6.83 -3.80
C VAL A 168 3.98 -5.66 -2.83
N GLY A 169 4.89 -5.71 -1.86
CA GLY A 169 5.18 -4.65 -0.89
C GLY A 169 5.65 -3.33 -1.49
N VAL A 170 6.14 -3.33 -2.74
CA VAL A 170 6.50 -2.10 -3.47
C VAL A 170 5.40 -1.67 -4.44
N ILE A 171 4.83 -2.61 -5.19
CA ILE A 171 3.85 -2.32 -6.24
C ILE A 171 2.54 -1.77 -5.65
N LEU A 172 2.00 -2.40 -4.61
CA LEU A 172 0.71 -1.97 -4.04
C LEU A 172 0.79 -0.56 -3.42
N PRO A 173 1.79 -0.22 -2.57
CA PRO A 173 1.92 1.14 -2.08
C PRO A 173 2.23 2.16 -3.18
N GLY A 174 3.03 1.80 -4.19
CA GLY A 174 3.29 2.68 -5.34
C GLY A 174 2.00 3.04 -6.09
N GLY A 175 1.14 2.05 -6.34
CA GLY A 175 -0.19 2.26 -6.90
C GLY A 175 -1.08 3.12 -6.00
N ALA A 176 -1.01 2.93 -4.67
CA ALA A 176 -1.76 3.73 -3.71
C ALA A 176 -1.33 5.21 -3.73
N VAL A 177 -0.03 5.51 -3.89
CA VAL A 177 0.49 6.88 -4.02
C VAL A 177 -0.08 7.56 -5.27
N ALA A 178 -0.03 6.89 -6.42
CA ALA A 178 -0.55 7.42 -7.67
C ALA A 178 -2.06 7.71 -7.58
N LEU A 179 -2.83 6.77 -7.02
CA LEU A 179 -4.28 6.91 -6.85
C LEU A 179 -4.66 7.96 -5.80
N ALA A 180 -3.90 8.07 -4.70
CA ALA A 180 -4.08 9.13 -3.71
C ALA A 180 -3.80 10.52 -4.29
N HIS A 181 -2.78 10.63 -5.13
CA HIS A 181 -2.47 11.87 -5.84
C HIS A 181 -3.60 12.26 -6.81
N ALA A 182 -4.07 11.32 -7.63
CA ALA A 182 -5.20 11.54 -8.54
C ALA A 182 -6.46 11.94 -7.78
N LEU A 183 -6.79 11.25 -6.68
CA LEU A 183 -7.94 11.57 -5.85
C LEU A 183 -7.82 12.97 -5.25
N ALA A 184 -6.65 13.36 -4.74
CA ALA A 184 -6.43 14.71 -4.19
C ALA A 184 -6.64 15.81 -5.26
N MET A 185 -6.14 15.61 -6.49
CA MET A 185 -6.32 16.57 -7.58
C MET A 185 -7.78 16.72 -8.02
N TYR A 186 -8.52 15.62 -8.14
CA TYR A 186 -9.92 15.67 -8.58
C TYR A 186 -10.90 16.04 -7.45
N SER A 187 -10.50 15.94 -6.19
CA SER A 187 -11.33 16.32 -5.03
C SER A 187 -11.10 17.75 -4.54
N ALA A 188 -9.99 18.39 -4.92
CA ALA A 188 -9.69 19.76 -4.52
C ALA A 188 -10.69 20.78 -5.13
N PRO A 189 -11.22 21.74 -4.34
CA PRO A 189 -12.02 22.84 -4.86
C PRO A 189 -11.18 23.69 -5.83
N ALA A 190 -11.81 24.21 -6.88
CA ALA A 190 -11.14 24.89 -8.01
C ALA A 190 -10.24 26.09 -7.62
N ALA A 191 -10.35 26.62 -6.39
CA ALA A 191 -9.49 27.68 -5.88
C ALA A 191 -8.09 27.19 -5.47
N ALA A 192 -7.93 25.94 -5.02
CA ALA A 192 -6.64 25.38 -4.59
C ALA A 192 -5.76 24.90 -5.76
N ALA A 193 -6.33 24.77 -6.96
CA ALA A 193 -5.61 24.37 -8.17
C ALA A 193 -4.83 25.53 -8.83
N LYS A 194 -5.00 26.77 -8.34
CA LYS A 194 -4.30 27.96 -8.85
C LYS A 194 -3.06 28.35 -8.04
N SER A 195 -2.74 27.63 -6.96
CA SER A 195 -1.62 27.93 -6.07
C SER A 195 -0.56 26.82 -6.01
N GLN A 196 -0.51 25.94 -7.02
CA GLN A 196 0.58 24.99 -7.22
C GLN A 196 1.26 25.29 -8.56
#